data_AF-A0A2U2SIA3-F1
#
_entry.id   AF-A0A2U2SIA3-F1
#
_cell.length_a   1.000
_cell.length_b   1.000
_cell.length_c   1.000
_cell.angle_alpha   90.00
_cell.angle_beta   90.00
_cell.angle_gamma   90.00
#
_symmetry.space_group_name_H-M   'P 1'
#
loop_
_entity.id
_entity.type
_entity.pdbx_description
1 polymer ?
#
loop_
_entity_poly.entity_id
_entity_poly.type
_entity_poly.pdbx_seq_one_letter_code
_entity_poly.pdbx_strand_id
1 'polypeptide(L)'
;MTILQRLLHPSIRPVRLARKKTEVPTNTYQAVAELAGTLRHHQEMPLRIQREWLAAFLALVMMAGLIAGLYLNVTARTAITGREIQSLEAEIAANKRDNADLQTHIAALLSNQSLSQRARSLGFQPVERDEVEYIVVPGYFPPQAATFVQPMAETDLLAARPEYNESLFEWLGRQIESASRPVR
;
A
#
# COMPACT_ATOMS: atom_id res chain seq x y z
N MET A 1 38.83 55.78 24.40
CA MET A 1 37.94 55.37 25.50
C MET A 1 38.31 53.93 25.86
N THR A 2 39.54 53.62 26.28
CA THR A 2 40.29 54.05 27.47
C THR A 2 39.61 53.61 28.76
N ILE A 3 39.84 52.36 29.18
CA ILE A 3 39.87 51.97 30.59
C ILE A 3 41.01 50.94 30.78
N LEU A 4 42.12 51.44 31.34
CA LEU A 4 43.05 50.78 32.28
C LEU A 4 43.80 49.53 31.77
N GLN A 5 45.05 49.61 31.30
CA GLN A 5 46.26 49.98 32.06
C GLN A 5 46.34 49.24 33.42
N ARG A 6 46.86 48.01 33.41
CA ARG A 6 47.41 47.37 34.62
C ARG A 6 48.54 46.40 34.28
N LEU A 7 49.76 46.91 34.48
CA LEU A 7 50.96 46.19 34.94
C LEU A 7 51.40 44.99 34.07
N LEU A 8 52.23 45.19 33.05
CA LEU A 8 53.68 45.43 33.15
C LEU A 8 54.40 44.40 34.04
N HIS A 9 55.16 43.54 33.36
CA HIS A 9 56.07 42.50 33.86
C HIS A 9 55.44 41.25 34.50
N PRO A 10 55.81 40.08 33.95
CA PRO A 10 56.60 39.19 34.78
C PRO A 10 57.90 38.73 34.09
N SER A 11 58.96 38.89 34.86
CA SER A 11 60.31 38.37 34.73
C SER A 11 60.46 37.05 33.97
N ILE A 12 61.41 37.03 33.03
CA ILE A 12 62.15 35.84 32.62
C ILE A 12 62.83 35.28 33.89
N ARG A 13 62.29 34.20 34.46
CA ARG A 13 62.96 33.47 35.54
C ARG A 13 63.92 32.47 34.91
N PRO A 14 65.22 32.47 35.26
CA PRO A 14 66.12 31.43 34.81
C PRO A 14 65.68 30.09 35.43
N VAL A 15 65.47 29.09 34.57
CA VAL A 15 65.24 27.71 34.95
C VAL A 15 66.49 27.23 35.69
N ARG A 16 66.39 27.17 37.01
CA ARG A 16 67.40 26.58 37.89
C ARG A 16 67.44 25.09 37.57
N LEU A 17 68.44 24.65 36.82
CA LEU A 17 68.76 23.23 36.66
C LEU A 17 69.22 22.71 38.02
N ALA A 18 68.25 22.34 38.87
CA ALA A 18 68.49 21.53 40.04
C ALA A 18 68.97 20.17 39.52
N ARG A 19 70.29 20.01 39.46
CA ARG A 19 70.98 18.74 39.22
C ARG A 19 70.58 17.80 40.35
N LYS A 20 69.46 17.09 40.18
CA LYS A 20 69.04 16.02 41.06
C LYS A 20 70.15 14.99 40.98
N LYS A 21 70.88 14.86 42.09
CA LYS A 21 71.95 13.88 42.30
C LYS A 21 71.42 12.54 41.83
N THR A 22 71.96 12.02 40.74
CA THR A 22 71.67 10.69 40.22
C THR A 22 72.23 9.71 41.23
N GLU A 23 71.41 9.33 42.21
CA GLU A 23 71.61 8.10 42.95
C GLU A 23 71.46 6.97 41.93
N VAL A 24 72.57 6.34 41.61
CA VAL A 24 72.62 5.10 40.84
C VAL A 24 71.80 4.08 41.64
N PRO A 25 70.68 3.57 41.11
CA PRO A 25 69.88 2.60 41.85
C PRO A 25 70.68 1.30 41.95
N THR A 26 71.04 0.92 43.17
CA THR A 26 71.70 -0.34 43.55
C THR A 26 70.87 -1.59 43.22
N ASN A 27 69.73 -1.45 42.55
CA ASN A 27 68.89 -2.57 42.17
C ASN A 27 68.30 -2.37 40.77
N THR A 28 69.04 -2.85 39.77
CA THR A 28 68.66 -2.88 38.34
C THR A 28 67.32 -3.57 38.10
N TYR A 29 66.85 -4.43 39.02
CA TYR A 29 65.57 -5.11 38.92
C TYR A 29 64.35 -4.20 39.22
N GLN A 30 64.52 -3.11 39.95
CA GLN A 30 63.42 -2.18 40.25
C GLN A 30 63.14 -1.22 39.09
N ALA A 31 64.17 -0.81 38.35
CA ALA A 31 64.03 0.05 37.18
C ALA A 31 63.30 -0.67 36.02
N VAL A 32 63.55 -1.97 35.81
CA VAL A 32 62.78 -2.76 34.83
C VAL A 32 61.37 -3.07 35.30
N ALA A 33 61.11 -3.13 36.61
CA ALA A 33 59.75 -3.31 37.15
C ALA A 33 58.87 -2.07 36.95
N GLU A 34 59.41 -0.86 37.13
CA GLU A 34 58.68 0.38 36.82
C GLU A 34 58.43 0.56 35.32
N LEU A 35 59.39 0.20 34.47
CA LEU A 35 59.20 0.23 33.00
C LEU A 35 58.23 -0.87 32.52
N ALA A 36 58.19 -2.02 33.17
CA ALA A 36 57.20 -3.07 32.88
C ALA A 36 55.78 -2.68 33.32
N GLY A 37 55.66 -1.85 34.36
CA GLY A 37 54.37 -1.32 34.83
C GLY A 37 53.74 -0.32 33.84
N THR A 38 54.55 0.50 33.17
CA THR A 38 54.04 1.53 32.24
C THR A 38 53.64 0.99 30.88
N LEU A 39 54.15 -0.19 30.47
CA LEU A 39 53.80 -0.82 29.19
C LEU A 39 52.50 -1.63 29.23
N ARG A 40 51.94 -1.91 30.41
CA ARG A 40 50.71 -2.74 30.55
C ARG A 40 49.40 -1.98 30.31
N HIS A 41 49.41 -0.66 30.20
CA HIS A 41 48.18 0.14 30.24
C HIS A 41 47.54 0.46 28.87
N HIS A 42 48.02 -0.17 27.78
CA HIS A 42 47.56 0.11 26.41
C HIS A 42 47.17 -1.14 25.61
N GLN A 43 46.63 -2.17 26.27
CA GLN A 43 46.12 -3.35 25.58
C GLN A 43 44.72 -3.78 25.99
N GLU A 44 43.90 -2.86 26.50
CA GLU A 44 42.45 -3.07 26.52
C GLU A 44 41.88 -2.51 25.22
N MET A 45 42.10 -3.22 24.11
CA MET A 45 41.37 -2.99 22.88
C MET A 45 39.91 -3.40 23.13
N PRO A 46 38.92 -2.51 23.04
CA PRO A 46 37.52 -2.82 23.31
C PRO A 46 36.91 -3.63 22.15
N LEU A 47 37.20 -4.94 22.10
CA LEU A 47 36.79 -5.90 21.06
C LEU A 47 35.28 -6.18 21.00
N ARG A 48 34.45 -5.50 21.81
CA ARG A 48 32.99 -5.75 21.87
C ARG A 48 32.23 -4.88 20.87
N ILE A 49 32.62 -3.61 20.73
CA ILE A 49 31.96 -2.66 19.82
C ILE A 49 32.08 -3.13 18.36
N GLN A 50 33.19 -3.74 17.94
CA GLN A 50 33.34 -4.18 16.55
C GLN A 50 32.42 -5.34 16.15
N ARG A 51 32.10 -6.25 17.08
CA ARG A 51 31.22 -7.41 16.79
C ARG A 51 29.75 -7.01 16.69
N GLU A 52 29.35 -6.00 17.45
CA GLU A 52 27.96 -5.52 17.48
C GLU A 52 27.58 -4.78 16.19
N TRP A 53 28.50 -3.98 15.63
CA TRP A 53 28.30 -3.36 14.32
C TRP A 53 28.23 -4.37 13.18
N LEU A 54 29.03 -5.44 13.23
CA LEU A 54 28.95 -6.53 12.26
C LEU A 54 27.60 -7.25 12.32
N ALA A 55 27.11 -7.52 13.54
CA ALA A 55 25.80 -8.12 13.74
C ALA A 55 24.66 -7.20 13.28
N ALA A 56 24.73 -5.90 13.59
CA ALA A 56 23.75 -4.92 13.16
C ALA A 56 23.73 -4.76 11.63
N PHE A 57 24.90 -4.73 10.99
CA PHE A 57 25.01 -4.70 9.54
C PHE A 57 24.41 -5.95 8.90
N LEU A 58 24.70 -7.14 9.45
CA LEU A 58 24.13 -8.39 8.96
C LEU A 58 22.61 -8.43 9.14
N ALA A 59 22.09 -7.95 10.27
CA ALA A 59 20.65 -7.83 10.54
C ALA A 59 19.97 -6.87 9.57
N LEU A 60 20.60 -5.73 9.24
CA LEU A 60 20.10 -4.78 8.25
C LEU A 60 20.01 -5.44 6.87
N VAL A 61 21.04 -6.16 6.43
CA VAL A 61 21.05 -6.86 5.14
C VAL A 61 19.95 -7.94 5.12
N MET A 62 19.78 -8.69 6.21
CA MET A 62 18.71 -9.68 6.33
C MET A 62 17.33 -9.02 6.26
N MET A 63 17.12 -7.91 6.97
CA MET A 63 15.88 -7.14 6.95
C MET A 63 15.59 -6.60 5.54
N ALA A 64 16.59 -6.05 4.86
CA ALA A 64 16.45 -5.60 3.47
C ALA A 64 16.10 -6.76 2.53
N GLY A 65 16.71 -7.94 2.72
CA GLY A 65 16.38 -9.15 1.96
C GLY A 65 14.94 -9.62 2.17
N LEU A 66 14.43 -9.57 3.42
CA LEU A 66 13.04 -9.91 3.73
C LEU A 66 12.07 -8.92 3.07
N ILE A 67 12.36 -7.62 3.12
CA ILE A 67 11.55 -6.59 2.46
C ILE A 67 11.54 -6.79 0.94
N ALA A 68 12.71 -7.05 0.35
CA ALA A 68 12.83 -7.31 -1.09
C ALA A 68 12.07 -8.58 -1.51
N GLY A 69 12.18 -9.66 -0.73
CA GLY A 69 11.45 -10.90 -0.97
C GLY A 69 9.93 -10.74 -0.83
N LEU A 70 9.48 -10.00 0.18
CA LEU A 70 8.07 -9.69 0.36
C LEU A 70 7.53 -8.87 -0.81
N TYR A 71 8.25 -7.81 -1.21
CA TYR A 71 7.89 -6.97 -2.34
C TYR A 71 7.76 -7.80 -3.62
N LEU A 72 8.75 -8.65 -3.91
CA LEU A 72 8.72 -9.52 -5.09
C LEU A 72 7.54 -10.52 -5.06
N ASN A 73 7.24 -11.11 -3.90
CA ASN A 73 6.10 -12.03 -3.75
C ASN A 73 4.75 -11.32 -3.95
N VAL A 74 4.61 -10.08 -3.46
CA VAL A 74 3.39 -9.28 -3.68
C VAL A 74 3.25 -8.95 -5.16
N THR A 75 4.28 -8.41 -5.80
CA THR A 75 4.26 -8.06 -7.24
C THR A 75 4.00 -9.28 -8.12
N ALA A 76 4.62 -10.43 -7.81
CA ALA A 76 4.40 -11.67 -8.56
C ALA A 76 2.96 -12.18 -8.45
N ARG A 77 2.34 -12.12 -7.26
CA ARG A 77 0.93 -12.52 -7.06
C ARG A 77 -0.02 -11.60 -7.82
N THR A 78 0.20 -10.28 -7.77
CA THR A 78 -0.60 -9.31 -8.52
C THR A 78 -0.53 -9.55 -10.04
N ALA A 79 0.65 -9.91 -10.57
CA ALA A 79 0.81 -10.21 -11.99
C ALA A 79 0.04 -11.47 -12.44
N ILE A 80 -0.01 -12.52 -11.62
CA ILE A 80 -0.74 -13.76 -11.92
C ILE A 80 -2.26 -13.52 -11.86
N THR A 81 -2.76 -12.90 -10.79
CA THR A 81 -4.19 -12.59 -10.64
C THR A 81 -4.66 -11.62 -11.73
N GLY A 82 -3.83 -10.67 -12.14
CA GLY A 82 -4.15 -9.75 -13.24
C GLY A 82 -4.40 -10.47 -14.58
N ARG A 83 -3.67 -11.54 -14.88
CA ARG A 83 -3.88 -12.34 -16.10
C ARG A 83 -5.21 -13.10 -16.05
N GLU A 84 -5.56 -13.64 -14.90
CA GLU A 84 -6.83 -14.35 -14.72
C GLU A 84 -8.02 -13.39 -14.88
N ILE A 85 -7.93 -12.19 -14.32
CA ILE A 85 -8.93 -11.13 -14.52
C ILE A 85 -9.07 -10.79 -16.00
N GLN A 86 -7.96 -10.57 -16.71
CA GLN A 86 -8.00 -10.29 -18.16
C GLN A 86 -8.64 -11.43 -18.96
N SER A 87 -8.40 -12.69 -18.57
CA SER A 87 -9.04 -13.86 -19.20
C SER A 87 -10.55 -13.86 -18.97
N LEU A 88 -11.00 -13.60 -17.74
CA LEU A 88 -12.42 -13.53 -17.39
C LEU A 88 -13.11 -12.36 -18.10
N GLU A 89 -12.46 -11.20 -18.19
CA GLU A 89 -12.98 -10.04 -18.93
C GLU A 89 -13.15 -10.35 -20.43
N ALA A 90 -12.18 -11.05 -21.03
CA ALA A 90 -12.28 -11.50 -22.42
C ALA A 90 -13.44 -12.48 -22.61
N GLU A 91 -13.63 -13.42 -21.68
CA GLU A 91 -14.75 -14.36 -21.70
C GLU A 91 -16.11 -13.66 -21.56
N ILE A 92 -16.22 -12.69 -20.64
CA ILE A 92 -17.42 -11.86 -20.50
C ILE A 92 -17.71 -11.08 -21.79
N ALA A 93 -16.69 -10.50 -22.41
CA ALA A 93 -16.85 -9.76 -23.65
C ALA A 93 -17.31 -10.66 -24.81
N ALA A 94 -16.77 -11.87 -24.92
CA ALA A 94 -17.21 -12.87 -25.88
C ALA A 94 -18.69 -13.25 -25.65
N ASN A 95 -19.06 -13.61 -24.43
CA ASN A 95 -20.43 -13.97 -24.07
C ASN A 95 -21.45 -12.84 -24.32
N LYS A 96 -21.06 -11.58 -24.08
CA LYS A 96 -21.90 -10.42 -24.39
C LYS A 96 -22.12 -10.26 -25.88
N ARG A 97 -21.08 -10.46 -26.68
CA ARG A 97 -21.16 -10.41 -28.14
C ARG A 97 -22.10 -11.50 -28.65
N ASP A 98 -21.95 -12.73 -28.18
CA ASP A 98 -22.81 -13.85 -28.57
C ASP A 98 -24.28 -13.60 -28.20
N ASN A 99 -24.55 -13.04 -27.02
CA ASN A 99 -25.90 -12.64 -26.63
C ASN A 99 -26.48 -11.57 -27.56
N ALA A 100 -25.70 -10.55 -27.93
CA ALA A 100 -26.14 -9.49 -28.83
C ALA A 100 -26.44 -10.04 -30.24
N ASP A 101 -25.61 -10.96 -30.73
CA ASP A 101 -25.82 -11.63 -32.01
C ASP A 101 -27.10 -12.49 -31.98
N LEU A 102 -27.32 -13.26 -30.90
CA LEU A 102 -28.54 -14.04 -30.70
C LEU A 102 -29.79 -13.15 -30.60
N GLN A 103 -29.71 -12.05 -29.86
CA GLN A 103 -30.81 -11.08 -29.78
C GLN A 103 -31.14 -10.49 -31.15
N THR A 104 -30.12 -10.20 -31.96
CA THR A 104 -30.29 -9.74 -33.34
C THR A 104 -30.99 -10.80 -34.19
N HIS A 105 -30.60 -12.07 -34.06
CA HIS A 105 -31.27 -13.17 -34.76
C HIS A 105 -32.72 -13.34 -34.34
N ILE A 106 -33.01 -13.27 -33.03
CA ILE A 106 -34.39 -13.32 -32.51
C ILE A 106 -35.21 -12.16 -33.07
N ALA A 107 -34.68 -10.95 -33.04
CA ALA A 107 -35.36 -9.77 -33.59
C ALA A 107 -35.61 -9.91 -35.09
N ALA A 108 -34.66 -10.45 -35.85
CA ALA A 108 -34.84 -10.73 -37.28
C ALA A 108 -35.96 -11.75 -37.53
N LEU A 109 -35.99 -12.84 -36.75
CA LEU A 109 -37.02 -13.88 -36.85
C LEU A 109 -38.42 -13.39 -36.43
N LEU A 110 -38.49 -12.57 -35.38
CA LEU A 110 -39.72 -11.97 -34.86
C LEU A 110 -40.11 -10.67 -35.59
N SER A 111 -39.33 -10.23 -36.58
CA SER A 111 -39.65 -9.05 -37.35
C SER A 111 -40.99 -9.22 -38.06
N ASN A 112 -41.77 -8.15 -38.16
CA ASN A 112 -43.06 -8.16 -38.88
C ASN A 112 -42.92 -8.71 -40.31
N GLN A 113 -41.79 -8.45 -40.96
CA GLN A 113 -41.49 -8.99 -42.28
C GLN A 113 -41.35 -10.51 -42.26
N SER A 114 -40.53 -11.07 -41.38
CA SER A 114 -40.35 -12.52 -41.24
C SER A 114 -41.66 -13.23 -40.84
N LEU A 115 -42.39 -12.67 -39.87
CA LEU A 115 -43.66 -13.21 -39.41
C LEU A 115 -44.74 -13.16 -40.50
N SER A 116 -44.87 -12.05 -41.22
CA SER A 116 -45.86 -11.93 -42.31
C SER A 116 -45.55 -12.85 -43.48
N GLN A 117 -44.27 -13.02 -43.84
CA GLN A 117 -43.85 -13.99 -44.85
C GLN A 117 -44.22 -15.42 -44.43
N ARG A 118 -43.96 -15.79 -43.17
CA ARG A 118 -44.31 -17.11 -42.63
C ARG A 118 -45.82 -17.31 -42.57
N ALA A 119 -46.59 -16.30 -42.14
CA ALA A 119 -48.04 -16.35 -42.11
C ALA A 119 -48.63 -16.57 -43.51
N ARG A 120 -48.13 -15.83 -44.52
CA ARG A 120 -48.54 -16.01 -45.92
C ARG A 120 -48.21 -17.42 -46.45
N SER A 121 -47.04 -17.96 -46.10
CA SER A 121 -46.66 -19.32 -46.50
C SER A 121 -47.54 -20.41 -45.89
N LEU A 122 -48.19 -20.12 -44.75
CA LEU A 122 -49.16 -20.99 -44.10
C LEU A 122 -50.60 -20.76 -44.60
N GLY A 123 -50.82 -19.85 -45.55
CA GLY A 123 -52.12 -19.54 -46.12
C GLY A 123 -52.91 -18.45 -45.39
N PHE A 124 -52.33 -17.81 -44.37
CA PHE A 124 -52.97 -16.67 -43.72
C PHE A 124 -52.91 -15.42 -44.61
N GLN A 125 -53.98 -14.63 -44.58
CA GLN A 125 -54.07 -13.35 -45.25
C GLN A 125 -54.18 -12.20 -44.23
N PRO A 126 -53.65 -11.00 -44.54
CA PRO A 126 -53.85 -9.84 -43.69
C PRO A 126 -55.34 -9.49 -43.61
N VAL A 127 -55.84 -9.25 -42.41
CA VAL A 127 -57.24 -8.92 -42.16
C VAL A 127 -57.53 -7.47 -42.58
N GLU A 128 -58.65 -7.23 -43.25
CA GLU A 128 -59.11 -5.89 -43.58
C GLU A 128 -59.93 -5.28 -42.44
N ARG A 129 -60.08 -3.95 -42.41
CA ARG A 129 -60.65 -3.24 -41.25
C ARG A 129 -62.13 -3.57 -41.03
N ASP A 130 -62.84 -3.93 -42.09
CA ASP A 130 -64.24 -4.34 -42.11
C ASP A 130 -64.48 -5.78 -41.65
N GLU A 131 -63.44 -6.61 -41.58
CA GLU A 131 -63.49 -7.99 -41.09
C GLU A 131 -63.22 -8.12 -39.57
N VAL A 132 -62.91 -7.01 -38.88
CA VAL A 132 -62.56 -7.01 -37.45
C VAL A 132 -63.81 -6.85 -36.57
N GLU A 133 -64.20 -7.92 -35.88
CA GLU A 133 -65.25 -7.89 -34.86
C GLU A 133 -64.67 -7.70 -33.46
N TYR A 134 -65.15 -6.69 -32.72
CA TYR A 134 -64.69 -6.39 -31.36
C TYR A 134 -65.66 -6.96 -30.33
N ILE A 135 -65.15 -7.80 -29.43
CA ILE A 135 -65.92 -8.37 -28.32
C ILE A 135 -65.48 -7.69 -27.01
N VAL A 136 -66.45 -7.16 -26.27
CA VAL A 136 -66.21 -6.63 -24.92
C VAL A 136 -66.17 -7.81 -23.94
N VAL A 137 -64.99 -8.09 -23.39
CA VAL A 137 -64.82 -9.13 -22.36
C VAL A 137 -65.11 -8.52 -20.98
N PRO A 138 -66.17 -8.96 -20.27
CA PRO A 138 -66.46 -8.47 -18.94
C PRO A 138 -65.32 -8.79 -17.98
N GLY A 139 -64.85 -7.79 -17.22
CA GLY A 139 -63.73 -7.97 -16.28
C GLY A 139 -62.34 -7.87 -16.91
N TYR A 140 -62.22 -7.43 -18.16
CA TYR A 140 -60.91 -7.10 -18.73
C TYR A 140 -60.35 -5.83 -18.10
N PHE A 141 -59.29 -5.98 -17.31
CA PHE A 141 -58.47 -4.88 -16.81
C PHE A 141 -57.26 -4.79 -17.73
N PRO A 142 -57.14 -3.74 -18.57
CA PRO A 142 -55.97 -3.59 -19.42
C PRO A 142 -54.72 -3.57 -18.53
N PRO A 143 -53.62 -4.26 -18.93
CA PRO A 143 -52.36 -4.14 -18.24
C PRO A 143 -52.04 -2.66 -18.12
N GLN A 144 -51.90 -2.16 -16.89
CA GLN A 144 -51.42 -0.80 -16.67
C GLN A 144 -50.11 -0.69 -17.44
N ALA A 145 -50.00 0.30 -18.33
CA ALA A 145 -48.76 0.52 -19.06
C ALA A 145 -47.64 0.59 -18.03
N ALA A 146 -46.76 -0.41 -18.04
CA ALA A 146 -45.65 -0.45 -17.11
C ALA A 146 -44.86 0.84 -17.35
N THR A 147 -44.85 1.73 -16.37
CA THR A 147 -44.01 2.92 -16.40
C THR A 147 -42.56 2.42 -16.40
N PHE A 148 -41.97 2.28 -17.59
CA PHE A 148 -40.58 1.84 -17.77
C PHE A 148 -39.55 2.84 -17.22
N VAL A 149 -40.01 3.98 -16.71
CA VAL A 149 -39.21 4.87 -15.88
C VAL A 149 -39.28 4.35 -14.44
N GLN A 150 -38.59 3.24 -14.16
CA GLN A 150 -38.08 3.07 -12.80
C GLN A 150 -37.01 4.14 -12.66
N PRO A 151 -37.17 5.20 -11.83
CA PRO A 151 -36.00 5.92 -11.37
C PRO A 151 -35.11 4.83 -10.80
N MET A 152 -33.93 4.66 -11.37
CA MET A 152 -32.92 3.77 -10.84
C MET A 152 -32.77 4.22 -9.40
N ALA A 153 -33.39 3.48 -8.47
CA ALA A 153 -32.95 3.50 -7.10
C ALA A 153 -31.56 2.90 -7.23
N GLU A 154 -30.58 3.77 -7.47
CA GLU A 154 -29.22 3.59 -6.99
C GLU A 154 -29.41 3.30 -5.50
N THR A 155 -29.70 2.04 -5.24
CA THR A 155 -29.57 1.45 -3.94
C THR A 155 -28.07 1.29 -3.85
N ASP A 156 -27.40 2.42 -3.69
CA ASP A 156 -26.01 2.49 -3.32
C ASP A 156 -25.95 2.05 -1.85
N LEU A 157 -26.25 0.77 -1.65
CA LEU A 157 -26.22 0.08 -0.38
C LEU A 157 -24.80 0.12 0.21
N LEU A 158 -23.81 0.46 -0.62
CA LEU A 158 -22.42 0.67 -0.25
C LEU A 158 -22.21 2.12 0.23
N ALA A 159 -22.69 3.15 -0.46
CA ALA A 159 -22.64 4.54 0.02
C ALA A 159 -23.59 4.84 1.19
N ALA A 160 -24.61 4.00 1.41
CA ALA A 160 -25.48 4.08 2.58
C ALA A 160 -24.78 3.60 3.87
N ARG A 161 -23.66 2.88 3.77
CA ARG A 161 -22.88 2.48 4.94
C ARG A 161 -21.90 3.60 5.32
N PRO A 162 -21.98 4.14 6.54
CA PRO A 162 -21.12 5.23 6.98
C PRO A 162 -19.63 4.84 6.98
N GLU A 163 -19.33 3.54 7.06
CA GLU A 163 -17.98 2.96 7.02
C GLU A 163 -17.24 3.23 5.70
N TYR A 164 -17.96 3.39 4.58
CA TYR A 164 -17.37 3.61 3.24
C TYR A 164 -17.36 5.08 2.81
N ASN A 165 -18.08 5.94 3.55
CA ASN A 165 -18.02 7.41 3.38
C ASN A 165 -17.05 8.08 4.37
N GLU A 166 -16.46 7.33 5.30
CA GLU A 166 -15.46 7.88 6.21
C GLU A 166 -14.17 8.23 5.43
N SER A 167 -13.70 9.47 5.61
CA SER A 167 -12.43 9.89 5.03
C SER A 167 -11.29 9.10 5.67
N LEU A 168 -10.35 8.59 4.85
CA LEU A 168 -9.14 7.90 5.33
C LEU A 168 -8.38 8.70 6.40
N PHE A 169 -8.41 10.03 6.31
CA PHE A 169 -7.78 10.92 7.29
C PHE A 169 -8.51 10.95 8.64
N GLU A 170 -9.83 10.78 8.62
CA GLU A 170 -10.67 10.75 9.82
C GLU A 170 -10.47 9.44 10.58
N TRP A 171 -10.46 8.31 9.87
CA TRP A 171 -10.10 7.01 10.44
C TRP A 171 -8.70 7.03 11.04
N LEU A 172 -7.72 7.60 10.31
CA LEU A 172 -6.34 7.68 10.76
C LEU A 172 -6.20 8.53 12.03
N GLY A 173 -6.90 9.68 12.09
CA GLY A 173 -6.93 10.53 13.27
C GLY A 173 -7.46 9.79 14.50
N ARG A 174 -8.56 9.05 14.33
CA ARG A 174 -9.18 8.25 15.39
C ARG A 174 -8.26 7.13 15.90
N GLN A 175 -7.49 6.51 15.02
CA GLN A 175 -6.55 5.44 15.37
C GLN A 175 -5.30 5.95 16.11
N ILE A 176 -4.83 7.15 15.78
CA ILE A 176 -3.73 7.79 16.51
C ILE A 176 -4.21 8.22 17.90
N GLU A 177 -5.43 8.76 17.99
CA GLU A 177 -6.03 9.14 19.27
C GLU A 177 -6.23 7.91 20.18
N SER A 178 -6.73 6.79 19.64
CA SER A 178 -6.91 5.54 20.40
C SER A 178 -5.59 4.98 20.95
N ALA A 179 -4.50 5.08 20.18
CA ALA A 179 -3.16 4.68 20.60
C ALA A 179 -2.55 5.63 21.64
N SER A 180 -2.97 6.89 21.67
CA SER A 180 -2.46 7.91 22.58
C SER A 180 -3.14 7.94 23.94
N ARG A 181 -4.28 7.24 24.11
CA ARG A 181 -4.97 7.14 25.42
C ARG A 181 -4.18 6.21 26.34
N PRO A 182 -3.61 6.70 27.46
CA PRO A 182 -2.99 5.81 28.43
C PRO A 182 -4.07 4.94 29.07
N VAL A 183 -3.87 3.62 28.99
CA VAL A 183 -4.68 2.63 29.73
C VAL A 183 -4.56 2.97 31.21
N ARG A 184 -5.68 3.36 31.82
CA ARG A 184 -5.76 3.70 33.24
C ARG A 184 -6.36 2.54 34.02
#